data_AF-A0A935AKR2-F1
#
_entry.id   AF-A0A935AKR2-F1
#
_cell.length_a   1.000
_cell.length_b   1.000
_cell.length_c   1.000
_cell.angle_alpha   90.00
_cell.angle_beta   90.00
_cell.angle_gamma   90.00
#
_symmetry.space_group_name_H-M   'P 1'
#
loop_
_entity.id
_entity.type
_entity.pdbx_description
1 polymer ?
#
loop_
_entity_poly.entity_id
_entity_poly.type
_entity_poly.pdbx_seq_one_letter_code
_entity_poly.pdbx_strand_id
1 'polypeptide(L)'
;MVLTINGVSSKAEYFFDEFSFHNRDNYRAVLSPLLKTNDEVLLEVTHKEFGKASASVRILPNIEIMSAVFTEDGGLDREGDERSKVTVTFKDPQDKNFYALQILAPDWDDMLSPMYISSLDPSVFESYEGTTLILTDDGYNGKEKSIDFQIYRLPKEWAKGKIKLIWYSISEDYYKYSRSLQAHKNTADNPFGTPVPVYSNIIGGAGIFALHNFQMIDVD
;
A
#
# COMPACT_ATOMS: atom_id res chain seq x y z
N MET A 1 13.27 17.13 11.17
CA MET A 1 12.83 16.20 12.23
C MET A 1 14.00 15.28 12.58
N VAL A 2 14.14 14.83 13.85
CA VAL A 2 15.12 13.79 14.22
C VAL A 2 14.33 12.52 14.50
N LEU A 3 14.58 11.47 13.72
CA LEU A 3 13.95 10.17 13.86
C LEU A 3 14.91 9.27 14.65
N THR A 4 14.43 8.64 15.72
CA THR A 4 15.21 7.65 16.46
C THR A 4 14.53 6.30 16.34
N ILE A 5 15.23 5.32 15.78
CA ILE A 5 14.77 3.95 15.60
C ILE A 5 15.78 3.01 16.25
N ASN A 6 15.33 2.17 17.18
CA ASN A 6 16.18 1.23 17.93
C ASN A 6 17.42 1.91 18.55
N GLY A 7 17.26 3.14 19.07
CA GLY A 7 18.33 3.94 19.67
C GLY A 7 19.25 4.66 18.68
N VAL A 8 19.07 4.48 17.37
CA VAL A 8 19.83 5.19 16.32
C VAL A 8 19.06 6.41 15.85
N SER A 9 19.61 7.60 16.04
CA SER A 9 19.03 8.85 15.57
C SER A 9 19.55 9.22 14.17
N SER A 10 18.65 9.62 13.27
CA SER A 10 18.98 10.18 11.97
C SER A 10 18.17 11.45 11.71
N LYS A 11 18.80 12.44 11.07
CA LYS A 11 18.13 13.69 10.71
C LYS A 11 17.34 13.46 9.43
N ALA A 12 16.02 13.68 9.50
CA ALA A 12 15.15 13.57 8.36
C ALA A 12 15.11 14.88 7.57
N GLU A 13 15.24 14.76 6.25
CA GLU A 13 15.19 15.85 5.28
C GLU A 13 13.88 15.82 4.52
N TYR A 14 13.32 16.99 4.23
CA TYR A 14 12.11 17.08 3.42
C TYR A 14 12.38 16.56 2.01
N PHE A 15 11.45 15.81 1.43
CA PHE A 15 11.52 15.36 0.04
C PHE A 15 10.16 15.42 -0.63
N PHE A 16 10.15 15.47 -1.97
CA PHE A 16 8.93 15.35 -2.76
C PHE A 16 8.82 13.90 -3.26
N ASP A 17 7.69 13.24 -2.99
CA ASP A 17 7.44 11.87 -3.45
C ASP A 17 6.59 11.92 -4.71
N GLU A 18 7.24 11.62 -5.84
CA GLU A 18 6.64 11.63 -7.19
C GLU A 18 5.48 10.63 -7.32
N PHE A 19 5.37 9.64 -6.42
CA PHE A 19 4.34 8.61 -6.45
C PHE A 19 3.17 8.88 -5.50
N SER A 20 3.19 9.99 -4.76
CA SER A 20 2.13 10.35 -3.81
C SER A 20 1.27 11.52 -4.33
N PHE A 21 -0.03 11.28 -4.54
CA PHE A 21 -0.98 12.27 -5.06
C PHE A 21 -1.46 13.32 -4.04
N HIS A 22 -0.87 13.34 -2.84
CA HIS A 22 -1.32 14.23 -1.77
C HIS A 22 -0.17 15.11 -1.30
N ASN A 23 -0.45 16.42 -1.13
CA ASN A 23 0.43 17.38 -0.46
C ASN A 23 0.67 16.92 0.99
N ARG A 24 1.71 16.10 1.17
CA ARG A 24 2.16 15.63 2.47
C ARG A 24 3.57 16.14 2.68
N ASP A 25 3.84 16.57 3.90
CA ASP A 25 5.20 16.85 4.33
C ASP A 25 5.95 15.53 4.48
N ASN A 26 6.62 15.12 3.42
CA ASN A 26 7.38 13.89 3.39
C ASN A 26 8.80 14.16 3.87
N TYR A 27 9.28 13.35 4.81
CA TYR A 27 10.63 13.42 5.32
C TYR A 27 11.34 12.08 5.15
N ARG A 28 12.60 12.11 4.72
CA ARG A 28 13.44 10.93 4.51
C ARG A 28 14.66 11.01 5.40
N ALA A 29 14.97 9.89 6.05
CA ALA A 29 16.20 9.69 6.79
C ALA A 29 16.80 8.34 6.39
N VAL A 30 18.13 8.26 6.35
CA VAL A 30 18.83 6.99 6.18
C VAL A 30 19.24 6.49 7.56
N LEU A 31 18.89 5.25 7.87
CA LEU A 31 19.25 4.59 9.12
C LEU A 31 20.52 3.75 8.92
N SER A 32 21.38 3.73 9.94
CA SER A 32 22.58 2.90 10.00
C SER A 32 22.66 2.23 11.38
N PRO A 33 22.57 0.90 11.50
CA PRO A 33 22.56 -0.09 10.42
C PRO A 33 21.24 -0.12 9.62
N LEU A 34 21.29 -0.70 8.41
CA LEU A 34 20.11 -0.98 7.61
C LEU A 34 19.20 -1.97 8.33
N LEU A 35 17.89 -1.70 8.27
CA LEU A 35 16.87 -2.61 8.75
C LEU A 35 16.77 -3.85 7.84
N LYS A 36 16.52 -5.00 8.43
CA LYS A 36 16.39 -6.30 7.75
C LYS A 36 14.98 -6.85 7.90
N THR A 37 14.63 -7.75 6.98
CA THR A 37 13.42 -8.57 7.11
C THR A 37 13.33 -9.22 8.49
N ASN A 38 12.14 -9.23 9.06
CA ASN A 38 11.80 -9.71 10.40
C ASN A 38 12.38 -8.88 11.57
N ASP A 39 13.12 -7.79 11.32
CA ASP A 39 13.49 -6.89 12.38
C ASP A 39 12.22 -6.29 13.03
N GLU A 40 12.25 -6.19 14.35
CA GLU A 40 11.27 -5.43 15.12
C GLU A 40 11.80 -4.00 15.31
N VAL A 41 10.96 -3.04 14.97
CA VAL A 41 11.29 -1.62 15.05
C VAL A 41 10.40 -0.97 16.09
N LEU A 42 11.03 -0.41 17.11
CA LEU A 42 10.36 0.37 18.13
C LEU A 42 10.51 1.87 17.82
N LEU A 43 9.37 2.56 17.70
CA LEU A 43 9.28 4.01 17.70
C LEU A 43 8.96 4.48 19.12
N GLU A 44 9.79 5.38 19.67
CA GLU A 44 9.53 6.07 20.94
C GLU A 44 9.69 7.58 20.79
N VAL A 45 8.71 8.31 21.32
CA VAL A 45 8.72 9.78 21.33
C VAL A 45 8.45 10.25 22.76
N THR A 46 9.24 11.21 23.23
CA THR A 46 9.00 11.88 24.52
C THR A 46 8.80 13.37 24.30
N HIS A 47 7.72 13.91 24.84
CA HIS A 47 7.41 15.33 24.84
C HIS A 47 7.28 15.84 26.27
N LYS A 48 7.79 17.06 26.52
CA LYS A 48 7.78 17.66 27.86
C LYS A 48 6.37 17.79 28.46
N GLU A 49 5.38 18.10 27.62
CA GLU A 49 3.99 18.34 28.04
C GLU A 49 3.04 17.16 27.80
N PHE A 50 3.31 16.33 26.78
CA PHE A 50 2.39 15.27 26.35
C PHE A 50 2.83 13.87 26.81
N GLY A 51 3.94 13.77 27.54
CA GLY A 51 4.45 12.49 28.04
C GLY A 51 5.14 11.67 26.95
N LYS A 52 4.90 10.36 26.96
CA LYS A 52 5.53 9.40 26.04
C LYS A 52 4.51 8.79 25.10
N ALA A 53 4.92 8.59 23.85
CA ALA A 53 4.19 7.80 22.87
C ALA A 53 5.11 6.73 22.28
N SER A 54 4.56 5.55 21.97
CA SER A 54 5.34 4.47 21.37
C SER A 54 4.51 3.58 20.45
N ALA A 55 5.19 2.89 19.54
CA ALA A 55 4.62 1.83 18.71
C ALA A 55 5.72 0.88 18.26
N SER A 56 5.38 -0.40 18.04
CA SER A 56 6.31 -1.40 17.52
C SER A 56 5.72 -2.05 16.27
N VAL A 57 6.54 -2.22 15.24
CA VAL A 57 6.15 -2.89 14.00
C VAL A 57 7.29 -3.81 13.54
N ARG A 58 6.92 -4.96 12.99
CA ARG A 58 7.85 -5.90 12.37
C ARG A 58 7.94 -5.66 10.87
N ILE A 59 9.15 -5.72 10.33
CA ILE A 59 9.37 -5.69 8.88
C ILE A 59 9.00 -7.05 8.31
N LEU A 60 8.00 -7.08 7.43
CA LEU A 60 7.63 -8.31 6.73
C LEU A 60 8.67 -8.65 5.65
N PRO A 61 8.77 -9.92 5.23
CA PRO A 61 9.54 -10.31 4.05
C PRO A 61 8.89 -9.78 2.76
N ASN A 62 9.69 -9.58 1.71
CA ASN A 62 9.16 -9.51 0.35
C ASN A 62 8.66 -10.91 -0.04
N ILE A 63 7.58 -10.98 -0.81
CA ILE A 63 7.12 -12.22 -1.44
C ILE A 63 7.65 -12.36 -2.86
N GLU A 64 7.61 -13.57 -3.38
CA GLU A 64 7.92 -13.84 -4.78
C GLU A 64 6.69 -13.55 -5.66
N ILE A 65 6.79 -12.56 -6.55
CA ILE A 65 5.84 -12.36 -7.64
C ILE A 65 6.31 -13.22 -8.81
N MET A 66 5.48 -14.18 -9.20
CA MET A 66 5.80 -15.14 -10.25
C MET A 66 5.57 -14.55 -11.64
N SER A 67 4.51 -13.74 -11.79
CA SER A 67 4.21 -13.05 -13.04
C SER A 67 3.27 -11.87 -12.82
N ALA A 68 3.38 -10.86 -13.68
CA ALA A 68 2.38 -9.81 -13.85
C ALA A 68 2.11 -9.64 -15.34
N VAL A 69 0.88 -9.92 -15.79
CA VAL A 69 0.54 -10.01 -17.23
C VAL A 69 -0.59 -9.06 -17.56
N PHE A 70 -0.39 -8.21 -18.56
CA PHE A 70 -1.39 -7.29 -19.08
C PHE A 70 -2.32 -7.97 -20.10
N THR A 71 -3.61 -7.63 -20.04
CA THR A 71 -4.62 -8.04 -21.03
C THR A 71 -5.50 -6.83 -21.38
N GLU A 72 -5.53 -6.47 -22.66
CA GLU A 72 -6.31 -5.33 -23.18
C GLU A 72 -7.81 -5.52 -22.96
N ASP A 73 -8.35 -6.69 -23.33
CA ASP A 73 -9.77 -7.04 -23.13
C ASP A 73 -9.94 -7.77 -21.79
N GLY A 74 -9.79 -7.02 -20.70
CA GLY A 74 -9.86 -7.50 -19.31
C GLY A 74 -11.27 -7.78 -18.78
N GLY A 75 -12.29 -7.70 -19.62
CA GLY A 75 -13.69 -7.93 -19.28
C GLY A 75 -14.43 -6.67 -18.85
N LEU A 76 -15.57 -6.85 -18.17
CA LEU A 76 -16.40 -5.77 -17.67
C LEU A 76 -16.16 -5.55 -16.17
N ASP A 77 -16.26 -4.32 -15.71
CA ASP A 77 -16.35 -4.01 -14.28
C ASP A 77 -17.77 -4.20 -13.74
N ARG A 78 -18.00 -3.75 -12.49
CA ARG A 78 -19.33 -3.83 -11.83
C ARG A 78 -20.38 -2.91 -12.45
N GLU A 79 -19.97 -1.88 -13.17
CA GLU A 79 -20.86 -0.91 -13.84
C GLU A 79 -21.18 -1.34 -15.28
N GLY A 80 -20.46 -2.35 -15.79
CA GLY A 80 -20.62 -2.89 -17.14
C GLY A 80 -19.68 -2.25 -18.16
N ASP A 81 -18.70 -1.47 -17.71
CA ASP A 81 -17.73 -0.81 -18.57
C ASP A 81 -16.59 -1.77 -18.93
N GLU A 82 -16.12 -1.68 -20.17
CA GLU A 82 -14.97 -2.46 -20.65
C GLU A 82 -13.68 -1.98 -19.98
N ARG A 83 -12.92 -2.93 -19.44
CA ARG A 83 -11.65 -2.68 -18.75
C ARG A 83 -10.52 -3.46 -19.37
N SER A 84 -9.31 -2.96 -19.21
CA SER A 84 -8.10 -3.78 -19.31
C SER A 84 -7.75 -4.32 -17.93
N LYS A 85 -6.88 -5.34 -17.86
CA LYS A 85 -6.47 -5.90 -16.58
C LYS A 85 -5.00 -6.26 -16.53
N VAL A 86 -4.47 -6.30 -15.31
CA VAL A 86 -3.20 -6.94 -14.97
C VAL A 86 -3.49 -8.11 -14.06
N THR A 87 -3.14 -9.32 -14.51
CA THR A 87 -3.22 -10.54 -13.70
C THR A 87 -1.88 -10.73 -13.01
N VAL A 88 -1.89 -10.71 -11.67
CA VAL A 88 -0.69 -10.93 -10.85
C VAL A 88 -0.77 -12.30 -10.22
N THR A 89 0.26 -13.12 -10.43
CA THR A 89 0.43 -14.42 -9.80
C THR A 89 1.57 -14.37 -8.82
N PHE A 90 1.34 -14.84 -7.59
CA PHE A 90 2.32 -14.81 -6.52
C PHE A 90 2.17 -16.02 -5.61
N LYS A 91 3.23 -16.31 -4.85
CA LYS A 91 3.23 -17.38 -3.86
C LYS A 91 3.16 -16.80 -2.45
N ASP A 92 2.04 -17.02 -1.79
CA ASP A 92 1.81 -16.56 -0.42
C ASP A 92 2.56 -17.45 0.59
N PRO A 93 3.29 -16.88 1.56
CA PRO A 93 3.90 -17.62 2.67
C PRO A 93 2.86 -18.31 3.57
N GLN A 94 3.30 -19.20 4.47
CA GLN A 94 2.37 -19.88 5.38
C GLN A 94 1.76 -18.95 6.45
N ASP A 95 2.52 -17.95 6.89
CA ASP A 95 2.10 -16.98 7.91
C ASP A 95 1.05 -16.00 7.38
N LYS A 96 0.37 -15.29 8.29
CA LYS A 96 -0.60 -14.24 7.93
C LYS A 96 0.11 -13.04 7.30
N ASN A 97 -0.31 -12.63 6.12
CA ASN A 97 0.25 -11.52 5.37
C ASN A 97 -0.79 -10.51 4.88
N PHE A 98 -0.29 -9.30 4.63
CA PHE A 98 -1.05 -8.19 4.08
C PHE A 98 -0.23 -7.52 2.99
N TYR A 99 -0.90 -7.13 1.92
CA TYR A 99 -0.27 -6.54 0.76
C TYR A 99 -0.96 -5.25 0.36
N ALA A 100 -0.21 -4.38 -0.30
CA ALA A 100 -0.75 -3.28 -1.07
C ALA A 100 -0.16 -3.31 -2.47
N LEU A 101 -0.84 -2.72 -3.44
CA LEU A 101 -0.28 -2.58 -4.78
C LEU A 101 -0.77 -1.33 -5.49
N GLN A 102 0.05 -0.90 -6.42
CA GLN A 102 -0.25 0.14 -7.41
C GLN A 102 0.15 -0.36 -8.79
N ILE A 103 -0.56 0.10 -9.81
CA ILE A 103 -0.18 -0.10 -11.21
C ILE A 103 0.16 1.27 -11.79
N LEU A 104 1.38 1.42 -12.27
CA LEU A 104 1.80 2.58 -13.04
C LEU A 104 1.60 2.28 -14.53
N ALA A 105 1.00 3.21 -15.25
CA ALA A 105 0.88 3.15 -16.70
C ALA A 105 1.06 4.56 -17.29
N PRO A 106 1.32 4.69 -18.60
CA PRO A 106 1.39 5.98 -19.25
C PRO A 106 0.06 6.72 -19.16
N ASP A 107 0.12 7.98 -18.73
CA ASP A 107 -0.97 8.94 -18.89
C ASP A 107 -0.97 9.56 -20.30
N TRP A 108 -1.79 10.60 -20.50
CA TRP A 108 -1.93 11.24 -21.82
C TRP A 108 -0.65 11.95 -22.30
N ASP A 109 0.28 12.28 -21.40
CA ASP A 109 1.57 12.90 -21.70
C ASP A 109 2.70 11.86 -21.81
N ASP A 110 2.36 10.57 -21.86
CA ASP A 110 3.29 9.43 -21.86
C ASP A 110 4.15 9.32 -20.58
N MET A 111 3.71 9.96 -19.48
CA MET A 111 4.36 9.88 -18.19
C MET A 111 3.80 8.71 -17.37
N LEU A 112 4.67 7.95 -16.70
CA LEU A 112 4.24 6.86 -15.83
C LEU A 112 3.60 7.43 -14.56
N SER A 113 2.30 7.20 -14.43
CA SER A 113 1.49 7.69 -13.31
C SER A 113 0.69 6.51 -12.70
N PRO A 114 0.44 6.51 -11.39
CA PRO A 114 -0.41 5.47 -10.80
C PRO A 114 -1.84 5.57 -11.30
N MET A 115 -2.38 4.43 -11.74
CA MET A 115 -3.72 4.30 -12.29
C MET A 115 -4.75 4.06 -11.18
N TYR A 116 -6.00 4.50 -11.41
CA TYR A 116 -7.12 3.94 -10.66
C TYR A 116 -7.25 2.45 -11.00
N ILE A 117 -7.31 1.64 -9.95
CA ILE A 117 -7.34 0.18 -10.03
C ILE A 117 -8.50 -0.36 -9.20
N SER A 118 -9.11 -1.44 -9.68
CA SER A 118 -10.16 -2.15 -8.95
C SER A 118 -9.97 -3.66 -9.08
N SER A 119 -10.68 -4.44 -8.27
CA SER A 119 -10.69 -5.89 -8.38
C SER A 119 -12.06 -6.44 -8.02
N LEU A 120 -12.41 -7.57 -8.65
CA LEU A 120 -13.60 -8.35 -8.29
C LEU A 120 -13.30 -9.39 -7.22
N ASP A 121 -12.03 -9.61 -6.84
CA ASP A 121 -11.67 -10.53 -5.77
C ASP A 121 -12.13 -9.96 -4.40
N PRO A 122 -12.91 -10.72 -3.60
CA PRO A 122 -13.45 -10.24 -2.34
C PRO A 122 -12.41 -10.00 -1.24
N SER A 123 -11.17 -10.50 -1.38
CA SER A 123 -10.09 -10.21 -0.41
C SER A 123 -9.41 -8.86 -0.64
N VAL A 124 -9.75 -8.17 -1.74
CA VAL A 124 -9.14 -6.92 -2.17
C VAL A 124 -10.06 -5.74 -1.85
N PHE A 125 -9.47 -4.67 -1.33
CA PHE A 125 -10.19 -3.46 -0.90
C PHE A 125 -9.44 -2.22 -1.37
N GLU A 126 -10.19 -1.15 -1.64
CA GLU A 126 -9.59 0.16 -1.82
C GLU A 126 -8.90 0.61 -0.52
N SER A 127 -7.70 1.15 -0.67
CA SER A 127 -7.00 1.79 0.42
C SER A 127 -7.50 3.22 0.62
N TYR A 128 -7.07 3.87 1.70
CA TYR A 128 -7.34 5.30 1.89
C TYR A 128 -6.60 6.21 0.87
N GLU A 129 -5.62 5.66 0.15
CA GLU A 129 -4.94 6.23 -1.02
C GLU A 129 -5.66 5.71 -2.28
N GLY A 130 -6.40 6.58 -2.99
CA GLY A 130 -7.39 6.17 -4.01
C GLY A 130 -6.87 5.38 -5.23
N THR A 131 -5.55 5.33 -5.46
CA THR A 131 -4.90 4.56 -6.54
C THR A 131 -4.21 3.28 -6.05
N THR A 132 -4.42 2.92 -4.78
CA THR A 132 -3.80 1.75 -4.15
C THR A 132 -4.89 0.80 -3.67
N LEU A 133 -4.72 -0.48 -3.99
CA LEU A 133 -5.52 -1.56 -3.40
C LEU A 133 -4.73 -2.21 -2.27
N ILE A 134 -5.44 -2.62 -1.23
CA ILE A 134 -4.92 -3.42 -0.12
C ILE A 134 -5.63 -4.77 -0.10
N LEU A 135 -4.91 -5.82 0.27
CA LEU A 135 -5.44 -7.16 0.33
C LEU A 135 -4.85 -7.94 1.50
N THR A 136 -5.58 -8.97 1.92
CA THR A 136 -5.18 -9.89 2.98
C THR A 136 -5.19 -11.30 2.43
N ASP A 137 -4.28 -12.15 2.89
CA ASP A 137 -4.11 -13.54 2.43
C ASP A 137 -5.22 -14.53 2.85
N ASP A 138 -6.34 -14.05 3.38
CA ASP A 138 -7.42 -14.89 3.90
C ASP A 138 -7.90 -15.93 2.86
N GLY A 139 -7.70 -17.21 3.19
CA GLY A 139 -8.13 -18.34 2.37
C GLY A 139 -7.05 -18.90 1.42
N TYR A 140 -5.87 -18.28 1.36
CA TYR A 140 -4.79 -18.71 0.45
C TYR A 140 -3.37 -18.71 1.05
N ASN A 141 -3.24 -18.69 2.38
CA ASN A 141 -1.98 -18.95 3.09
C ASN A 141 -1.23 -20.18 2.56
N GLY A 142 0.05 -20.01 2.22
CA GLY A 142 0.93 -21.07 1.73
C GLY A 142 0.66 -21.53 0.29
N LYS A 143 -0.21 -20.83 -0.45
CA LYS A 143 -0.63 -21.24 -1.80
C LYS A 143 -0.21 -20.22 -2.85
N GLU A 144 -0.14 -20.70 -4.08
CA GLU A 144 -0.11 -19.84 -5.26
C GLU A 144 -1.50 -19.23 -5.48
N LYS A 145 -1.53 -17.95 -5.82
CA LYS A 145 -2.76 -17.21 -6.09
C LYS A 145 -2.55 -16.29 -7.27
N SER A 146 -3.54 -16.25 -8.16
CA SER A 146 -3.66 -15.24 -9.21
C SER A 146 -4.83 -14.32 -8.89
N ILE A 147 -4.61 -13.00 -8.99
CA ILE A 147 -5.63 -11.97 -8.79
C ILE A 147 -5.63 -11.06 -10.02
N ASP A 148 -6.83 -10.76 -10.51
CA ASP A 148 -7.05 -9.80 -11.58
C ASP A 148 -7.29 -8.40 -11.01
N PHE A 149 -6.48 -7.45 -11.47
CA PHE A 149 -6.65 -6.03 -11.17
C PHE A 149 -7.06 -5.30 -12.44
N GLN A 150 -8.25 -4.73 -12.42
CA GLN A 150 -8.81 -3.97 -13.54
C GLN A 150 -8.26 -2.54 -13.52
N ILE A 151 -7.93 -2.04 -14.71
CA ILE A 151 -7.58 -0.64 -14.98
C ILE A 151 -8.51 -0.09 -16.07
N TYR A 152 -8.52 1.22 -16.25
CA TYR A 152 -9.13 1.83 -17.44
C TYR A 152 -8.64 1.17 -18.72
N ARG A 153 -9.52 1.05 -19.71
CA ARG A 153 -9.20 0.45 -20.99
C ARG A 153 -7.97 1.14 -21.59
N LEU A 154 -6.93 0.35 -21.85
CA LEU A 154 -5.66 0.82 -22.35
C LEU A 154 -5.29 -0.01 -23.59
N PRO A 155 -5.16 0.58 -24.78
CA PRO A 155 -4.77 -0.16 -25.96
C PRO A 155 -3.41 -0.84 -25.79
N LYS A 156 -3.24 -2.07 -26.31
CA LYS A 156 -1.98 -2.82 -26.17
C LYS A 156 -0.76 -2.08 -26.71
N GLU A 157 -0.92 -1.31 -27.77
CA GLU A 157 0.12 -0.45 -28.36
C GLU A 157 0.68 0.56 -27.35
N TRP A 158 -0.16 1.06 -26.43
CA TRP A 158 0.22 2.05 -25.42
C TRP A 158 0.75 1.38 -24.15
N ALA A 159 0.23 0.19 -23.82
CA ALA A 159 0.66 -0.60 -22.67
C ALA A 159 2.06 -1.22 -22.83
N LYS A 160 2.44 -1.59 -24.06
CA LYS A 160 3.59 -2.47 -24.33
C LYS A 160 4.90 -1.95 -23.74
N GLY A 161 5.43 -2.67 -22.75
CA GLY A 161 6.71 -2.36 -22.10
C GLY A 161 6.70 -1.10 -21.23
N LYS A 162 5.50 -0.57 -20.91
CA LYS A 162 5.33 0.67 -20.16
C LYS A 162 4.51 0.51 -18.90
N ILE A 163 3.96 -0.66 -18.61
CA ILE A 163 3.20 -0.88 -17.36
C ILE A 163 4.15 -1.42 -16.29
N LYS A 164 4.06 -0.87 -15.08
CA LYS A 164 4.79 -1.36 -13.91
C LYS A 164 3.84 -1.68 -12.77
N LEU A 165 4.05 -2.81 -12.12
CA LEU A 165 3.41 -3.17 -10.87
C LEU A 165 4.34 -2.75 -9.73
N ILE A 166 3.84 -1.99 -8.76
CA ILE A 166 4.50 -1.82 -7.47
C ILE A 166 3.74 -2.68 -6.47
N TRP A 167 4.43 -3.69 -5.93
CA TRP A 167 3.88 -4.59 -4.93
C TRP A 167 4.53 -4.34 -3.57
N TYR A 168 3.72 -4.16 -2.55
CA TYR A 168 4.13 -3.89 -1.19
C TYR A 168 3.75 -5.04 -0.26
N SER A 169 4.66 -5.45 0.61
CA SER A 169 4.28 -6.21 1.81
C SER A 169 4.16 -5.22 2.96
N ILE A 170 2.97 -5.12 3.52
CA ILE A 170 2.58 -4.08 4.49
C ILE A 170 2.32 -4.70 5.86
N SER A 171 2.66 -3.98 6.93
CA SER A 171 2.25 -4.38 8.28
C SER A 171 0.73 -4.51 8.42
N GLU A 172 0.26 -5.40 9.30
CA GLU A 172 -1.16 -5.52 9.66
C GLU A 172 -1.75 -4.19 10.13
N ASP A 173 -0.97 -3.41 10.89
CA ASP A 173 -1.39 -2.10 11.38
C ASP A 173 -1.69 -1.13 10.24
N TYR A 174 -0.90 -1.15 9.15
CA TYR A 174 -1.18 -0.37 7.95
C TYR A 174 -2.50 -0.79 7.31
N TYR A 175 -2.73 -2.11 7.18
CA TYR A 175 -3.98 -2.63 6.63
C TYR A 175 -5.19 -2.16 7.46
N LYS A 176 -5.15 -2.32 8.79
CA LYS A 176 -6.21 -1.89 9.71
C LYS A 176 -6.45 -0.39 9.66
N TYR A 177 -5.38 0.40 9.69
CA TYR A 177 -5.46 1.86 9.58
C TYR A 177 -6.12 2.28 8.28
N SER A 178 -5.64 1.75 7.15
CA SER A 178 -6.16 2.06 5.82
C SER A 178 -7.65 1.76 5.72
N ARG A 179 -8.09 0.57 6.15
CA ARG A 179 -9.51 0.18 6.19
C ARG A 179 -10.34 1.12 7.06
N SER A 180 -9.87 1.41 8.28
CA SER A 180 -10.62 2.26 9.23
C SER A 180 -10.69 3.71 8.79
N LEU A 181 -9.62 4.25 8.18
CA LEU A 181 -9.58 5.61 7.67
C LEU A 181 -10.46 5.76 6.43
N GLN A 182 -10.47 4.77 5.54
CA GLN A 182 -11.37 4.76 4.39
C GLN A 182 -12.84 4.71 4.84
N ALA A 183 -13.16 3.86 5.82
CA ALA A 183 -14.49 3.82 6.42
C ALA A 183 -14.88 5.15 7.09
N HIS A 184 -13.95 5.78 7.80
CA HIS A 184 -14.15 7.11 8.39
C HIS A 184 -14.48 8.15 7.33
N LYS A 185 -13.65 8.27 6.27
CA LYS A 185 -13.87 9.19 5.15
C LYS A 185 -15.25 8.99 4.50
N ASN A 186 -15.65 7.74 4.27
CA ASN A 186 -16.95 7.41 3.67
C ASN A 186 -18.15 7.79 4.57
N THR A 187 -17.95 8.01 5.86
CA THR A 187 -19.01 8.46 6.79
C THR A 187 -18.98 9.96 7.09
N ALA A 188 -17.88 10.66 6.77
CA ALA A 188 -17.65 12.04 7.19
C ALA A 188 -18.70 13.02 6.64
N ASP A 189 -19.15 12.81 5.40
CA ASP A 189 -20.14 13.66 4.74
C ASP A 189 -21.59 13.16 4.90
N ASN A 190 -21.82 12.09 5.68
CA ASN A 190 -23.15 11.54 5.91
C ASN A 190 -23.73 12.11 7.22
N PRO A 191 -24.75 13.00 7.17
CA PRO A 191 -25.33 13.61 8.37
C PRO A 191 -26.11 12.60 9.26
N PHE A 192 -26.29 11.36 8.78
CA PHE A 192 -26.90 10.25 9.52
C PHE A 192 -25.91 9.12 9.81
N GLY A 193 -24.64 9.29 9.44
CA GLY A 193 -23.58 8.31 9.67
C GLY A 193 -23.12 8.31 11.13
N THR A 194 -22.87 7.13 11.68
CA THR A 194 -22.15 7.02 12.95
C THR A 194 -20.65 7.19 12.67
N PRO A 195 -19.93 8.07 13.41
CA PRO A 195 -18.49 8.22 13.22
C PRO A 195 -17.76 6.88 13.40
N VAL A 196 -16.98 6.49 12.39
CA VAL A 196 -16.12 5.31 12.50
C VAL A 196 -14.78 5.74 13.13
N PRO A 197 -14.35 5.12 14.24
CA PRO A 197 -13.05 5.42 14.83
C PRO A 197 -11.93 4.97 13.89
N VAL A 198 -10.93 5.83 13.70
CA VAL A 198 -9.72 5.48 12.95
C VAL A 198 -8.82 4.65 13.86
N TYR A 199 -8.37 3.51 13.37
CA TYR A 199 -7.45 2.62 14.05
C TYR A 199 -6.14 3.38 14.39
N SER A 200 -5.51 3.02 15.50
CA SER A 200 -4.20 3.53 15.89
C SER A 200 -3.43 2.44 16.61
N ASN A 201 -2.14 2.29 16.27
CA ASN A 201 -1.20 1.44 17.01
C ASN A 201 -0.25 2.24 17.89
N ILE A 202 -0.46 3.56 18.04
CA ILE A 202 0.35 4.42 18.89
C ILE A 202 -0.19 4.39 20.32
N ILE A 203 0.58 3.80 21.24
CA ILE A 203 0.30 3.83 22.68
C ILE A 203 0.68 5.23 23.20
N GLY A 204 -0.22 5.87 23.94
CA GLY A 204 0.01 7.23 24.47
C GLY A 204 -0.12 8.34 23.42
N GLY A 205 -0.73 8.07 22.27
CA GLY A 205 -0.94 9.04 21.19
C GLY A 205 -2.03 8.60 20.22
N ALA A 206 -2.03 9.20 19.02
CA ALA A 206 -2.92 8.85 17.92
C ALA A 206 -2.14 8.85 16.59
N GLY A 207 -2.66 8.13 15.60
CA GLY A 207 -2.03 7.96 14.29
C GLY A 207 -1.53 6.54 14.08
N ILE A 208 -0.59 6.37 13.15
CA ILE A 208 -0.03 5.06 12.83
C ILE A 208 1.49 5.13 12.73
N PHE A 209 2.14 4.09 13.23
CA PHE A 209 3.47 3.70 12.81
C PHE A 209 3.34 2.42 11.98
N ALA A 210 3.90 2.42 10.77
CA ALA A 210 3.84 1.28 9.86
C ALA A 210 5.12 1.15 9.08
N LEU A 211 5.41 -0.07 8.67
CA LEU A 211 6.53 -0.40 7.80
C LEU A 211 6.00 -1.19 6.60
N HIS A 212 6.64 -0.96 5.46
CA HIS A 212 6.43 -1.73 4.26
C HIS A 212 7.77 -1.96 3.58
N ASN A 213 7.84 -3.06 2.84
CA ASN A 213 8.82 -3.25 1.79
C ASN A 213 8.09 -3.15 0.45
N PHE A 214 8.83 -3.01 -0.64
CA PHE A 214 8.23 -3.07 -1.97
C PHE A 214 9.19 -3.63 -3.01
N GLN A 215 8.59 -4.04 -4.12
CA GLN A 215 9.27 -4.42 -5.35
C GLN A 215 8.51 -3.83 -6.54
N MET A 216 9.27 -3.50 -7.59
CA MET A 216 8.73 -2.99 -8.84
C MET A 216 8.96 -4.05 -9.92
N ILE A 217 7.88 -4.46 -10.58
CA ILE A 217 7.87 -5.51 -11.59
C ILE A 217 7.41 -4.90 -12.92
N ASP A 218 8.12 -5.19 -14.00
CA ASP A 218 7.63 -4.89 -15.35
C ASP A 218 6.47 -5.83 -15.68
N VAL A 219 5.38 -5.26 -16.20
CA VAL A 219 4.21 -6.04 -16.60
C VAL A 219 4.34 -6.42 -18.07
N ASP A 220 4.20 -7.72 -18.34
CA ASP A 220 4.32 -8.35 -19.66
C ASP A 220 3.10 -8.11 -20.56
#